data_AF-A0A1G1FFW8-F1
#
_entry.id   AF-A0A1G1FFW8-F1
#
_cell.length_a   1.000
_cell.length_b   1.000
_cell.length_c   1.000
_cell.angle_alpha   90.00
_cell.angle_beta   90.00
_cell.angle_gamma   90.00
#
_symmetry.space_group_name_H-M   'P 1'
#
loop_
_entity.id
_entity.type
_entity.pdbx_description
1 polymer ?
#
loop_
_entity_poly.entity_id
_entity_poly.type
_entity_poly.pdbx_seq_one_letter_code
_entity_poly.pdbx_strand_id
1 'polypeptide(L)'
;MAKTAMIRTRITPDLKTEGERILKKLGLTTTEAIILFFTQMKLQRGLPFEVKIPNRITLKAMKEAEEGKGLNSYKSIDVFFKKMGV
;
A
#
# COMPACT_ATOMS: atom_id res chain seq x y z
N MET A 1 5.76 -21.22 14.93
CA MET A 1 5.02 -20.28 15.81
C MET A 1 3.53 -20.52 15.65
N ALA A 2 2.76 -20.51 16.73
CA ALA A 2 1.30 -20.70 16.66
C ALA A 2 0.61 -19.49 16.00
N LYS A 3 -0.46 -19.73 15.24
CA LYS A 3 -1.30 -18.66 14.65
C LYS A 3 -2.21 -18.06 15.73
N THR A 4 -1.70 -17.10 16.50
CA THR A 4 -2.40 -16.51 17.66
C THR A 4 -3.16 -15.22 17.36
N ALA A 5 -2.85 -14.55 16.24
CA ALA A 5 -3.51 -13.30 15.84
C ALA A 5 -4.81 -13.57 15.08
N MET A 6 -5.88 -12.83 15.41
CA MET A 6 -7.19 -12.92 14.77
C MET A 6 -7.55 -11.62 14.05
N ILE A 7 -8.11 -11.75 12.85
CA ILE A 7 -8.66 -10.63 12.08
C ILE A 7 -10.18 -10.77 12.06
N ARG A 8 -10.89 -9.75 12.54
CA ARG A 8 -12.36 -9.69 12.55
C ARG A 8 -12.82 -8.37 11.95
N THR A 9 -13.55 -8.45 10.84
CA THR A 9 -13.98 -7.28 10.08
C THR A 9 -15.43 -7.43 9.64
N ARG A 10 -16.18 -6.33 9.65
CA ARG A 10 -17.52 -6.27 9.06
C ARG A 10 -17.39 -5.88 7.59
N ILE A 11 -18.06 -6.63 6.72
CA ILE A 11 -18.18 -6.35 5.29
C ILE A 11 -19.64 -6.48 4.90
N THR A 12 -20.01 -5.93 3.75
CA THR A 12 -21.36 -6.05 3.23
C THR A 12 -21.62 -7.49 2.74
N PRO A 13 -22.87 -8.01 2.83
CA PRO A 13 -23.17 -9.38 2.45
C PRO A 13 -22.91 -9.70 0.97
N ASP A 14 -23.15 -8.73 0.09
CA ASP A 14 -22.87 -8.80 -1.34
C ASP A 14 -21.37 -8.98 -1.60
N LEU A 15 -20.53 -8.12 -1.00
CA LEU A 15 -19.07 -8.19 -1.13
C LEU A 15 -18.53 -9.53 -0.66
N LYS A 16 -19.06 -10.05 0.46
CA LYS A 16 -18.69 -11.38 0.96
C LYS A 16 -19.01 -12.47 -0.07
N THR A 17 -20.25 -12.48 -0.55
CA THR A 17 -20.77 -13.55 -1.42
C THR A 17 -20.06 -13.57 -2.77
N GLU A 18 -19.84 -12.40 -3.36
CA GLU A 18 -19.12 -12.28 -4.64
C GLU A 18 -17.65 -12.66 -4.49
N GLY A 19 -16.99 -12.16 -3.44
CA GLY A 19 -15.60 -12.49 -3.14
C GLY A 19 -15.39 -13.99 -2.94
N GLU A 20 -16.22 -14.63 -2.10
CA GLU A 20 -16.15 -16.07 -1.85
C GLU A 20 -16.39 -16.90 -3.12
N ARG A 21 -17.26 -16.45 -4.03
CA ARG A 21 -17.47 -17.11 -5.33
C ARG A 21 -16.21 -17.07 -6.20
N ILE A 22 -15.52 -15.94 -6.23
CA ILE A 22 -14.26 -15.79 -6.97
C ILE A 22 -13.17 -16.66 -6.35
N LEU A 23 -12.99 -16.57 -5.03
CA LEU A 23 -11.99 -17.37 -4.32
C LEU A 23 -12.21 -18.88 -4.48
N LYS A 24 -13.47 -19.34 -4.46
CA LYS A 24 -13.81 -20.74 -4.70
C LYS A 24 -13.38 -21.21 -6.09
N LYS A 25 -13.53 -20.38 -7.13
CA LYS A 25 -13.05 -20.70 -8.48
C LYS A 25 -11.52 -20.80 -8.54
N LEU A 26 -10.82 -20.06 -7.68
CA LEU A 26 -9.37 -20.10 -7.53
C LEU A 26 -8.89 -21.20 -6.58
N GLY A 27 -9.80 -21.98 -5.97
CA GLY A 27 -9.45 -23.01 -4.99
C GLY A 27 -8.98 -22.48 -3.64
N LEU A 28 -9.37 -21.25 -3.29
CA LEU A 28 -8.94 -20.56 -2.07
C LEU A 28 -10.11 -20.35 -1.10
N THR A 29 -9.81 -20.41 0.19
CA THR A 29 -10.68 -19.93 1.26
C THR A 29 -10.46 -18.44 1.51
N THR A 30 -11.44 -17.77 2.13
CA THR A 30 -11.32 -16.37 2.57
C THR A 30 -10.12 -16.16 3.48
N THR A 31 -9.85 -17.10 4.38
CA THR A 31 -8.70 -17.04 5.29
C THR A 31 -7.37 -17.10 4.54
N GLU A 32 -7.24 -17.99 3.56
CA GLU A 32 -6.02 -18.07 2.74
C GLU A 32 -5.81 -16.80 1.92
N ALA A 33 -6.88 -16.25 1.33
CA ALA A 33 -6.80 -15.00 0.58
C ALA A 33 -6.32 -13.83 1.46
N ILE A 34 -6.82 -13.72 2.69
CA ILE A 34 -6.37 -12.70 3.65
C ILE A 34 -4.89 -12.91 4.01
N ILE A 35 -4.46 -14.15 4.24
CA ILE A 35 -3.05 -14.45 4.54
C ILE A 35 -2.15 -14.08 3.34
N LEU A 36 -2.57 -14.41 2.12
CA LEU A 36 -1.85 -14.06 0.89
C LEU A 36 -1.72 -12.55 0.72
N PHE A 37 -2.79 -11.81 0.99
CA PHE A 37 -2.78 -10.34 0.97
C PHE A 37 -1.71 -9.76 1.90
N PHE A 38 -1.69 -10.15 3.18
CA PHE A 38 -0.66 -9.69 4.13
C PHE A 38 0.75 -10.15 3.77
N THR A 39 0.87 -11.36 3.22
CA THR A 39 2.17 -11.88 2.75
C THR A 39 2.72 -11.03 1.62
N GLN A 40 1.90 -10.70 0.63
CA GLN A 40 2.31 -9.81 -0.46
C GLN A 40 2.63 -8.40 0.03
N MET A 41 1.84 -7.84 0.95
CA MET A 41 2.16 -6.54 1.54
C MET A 41 3.52 -6.53 2.22
N LYS A 42 3.83 -7.58 2.99
CA LYS A 42 5.11 -7.72 3.67
C LYS A 42 6.27 -7.81 2.68
N LEU A 43 6.11 -8.58 1.59
CA LEU A 43 7.13 -8.75 0.56
C LEU A 43 7.40 -7.45 -0.22
N GLN A 44 6.34 -6.74 -0.60
CA GLN A 44 6.45 -5.56 -1.46
C GLN A 44 6.68 -4.27 -0.68
N ARG A 45 6.59 -4.30 0.66
CA ARG A 45 6.57 -3.10 1.51
C ARG A 45 5.55 -2.06 1.04
N GLY A 46 4.41 -2.54 0.57
CA GLY A 46 3.38 -1.74 -0.10
C GLY A 46 2.05 -2.50 -0.20
N LEU A 47 1.09 -1.96 -0.94
CA LEU A 47 -0.15 -2.68 -1.25
C LEU A 47 0.10 -3.71 -2.35
N PRO A 48 -0.60 -4.86 -2.34
CA PRO A 48 -0.38 -5.94 -3.31
C PRO A 48 -1.07 -5.68 -4.65
N PHE A 49 -1.38 -4.41 -4.93
CA PHE A 49 -1.97 -3.89 -6.16
C PHE A 49 -1.47 -2.46 -6.35
N GLU A 50 -1.47 -2.00 -7.59
CA GLU A 50 -1.04 -0.65 -7.93
C GLU A 50 -1.89 0.42 -7.25
N VAL A 51 -1.23 1.35 -6.57
CA VAL A 51 -1.88 2.52 -5.97
C VAL A 51 -1.90 3.63 -7.01
N LYS A 52 -3.02 3.77 -7.71
CA LYS A 52 -3.15 4.72 -8.84
C LYS A 52 -3.50 6.14 -8.41
N ILE A 53 -4.19 6.31 -7.28
CA ILE A 53 -4.64 7.61 -6.81
C ILE A 53 -3.76 8.04 -5.64
N PRO A 54 -2.93 9.09 -5.79
CA PRO A 54 -2.12 9.60 -4.71
C PRO A 54 -3.01 10.13 -3.58
N ASN A 55 -2.57 9.99 -2.34
CA ASN A 55 -3.30 10.55 -1.21
C ASN A 55 -3.22 12.09 -1.21
N ARG A 56 -4.06 12.74 -0.39
CA ARG A 56 -4.14 14.21 -0.33
C ARG A 56 -2.79 14.89 -0.03
N ILE A 57 -1.95 14.26 0.79
CA ILE A 57 -0.63 14.80 1.14
C ILE A 57 0.29 14.76 -0.07
N THR A 58 0.34 13.61 -0.77
CA THR A 58 1.13 13.44 -1.99
C THR A 58 0.66 14.39 -3.09
N LEU A 59 -0.66 14.51 -3.32
CA LEU A 59 -1.21 15.45 -4.30
C LEU A 59 -0.81 16.90 -4.01
N LYS A 60 -0.88 17.31 -2.73
CA LYS A 60 -0.47 18.65 -2.32
C LYS A 60 1.02 18.88 -2.60
N ALA A 61 1.88 17.93 -2.23
CA ALA A 61 3.32 18.03 -2.46
C ALA A 61 3.67 18.08 -3.96
N MET A 62 2.99 17.29 -4.79
CA MET A 62 3.15 17.34 -6.26
C MET A 62 2.76 18.71 -6.81
N LYS A 63 1.60 19.25 -6.39
CA LYS A 63 1.13 20.56 -6.83
C LYS A 63 2.07 21.69 -6.40
N GLU A 64 2.56 21.65 -5.15
CA GLU A 64 3.54 22.62 -4.66
C GLU A 64 4.83 22.57 -5.50
N ALA A 65 5.33 21.38 -5.81
CA ALA A 65 6.49 21.20 -6.66
C ALA A 65 6.28 21.74 -8.09
N GLU A 66 5.12 21.48 -8.71
CA GLU A 66 4.75 22.03 -10.03
C GLU A 66 4.68 23.57 -10.03
N GLU A 67 4.23 24.16 -8.92
CA GLU A 67 4.20 25.61 -8.70
C GLU A 67 5.56 26.19 -8.29
N GLY A 68 6.62 25.38 -8.21
CA GLY A 68 7.97 25.80 -7.80
C GLY A 68 8.12 26.08 -6.31
N LYS A 69 7.14 25.66 -5.48
CA LYS A 69 7.13 25.85 -4.03
C LYS A 69 7.75 24.66 -3.32
N GLY A 70 8.46 24.92 -2.22
CA GLY A 70 9.05 23.86 -1.38
C GLY A 70 10.21 23.10 -2.04
N LEU A 71 10.74 23.58 -3.17
CA LEU A 71 11.88 22.98 -3.86
C LEU A 71 13.20 23.48 -3.27
N ASN A 72 14.18 22.59 -3.19
CA ASN A 72 15.56 22.92 -2.82
C ASN A 72 16.50 22.45 -3.94
N SER A 73 17.43 23.32 -4.34
CA SER A 73 18.46 23.00 -5.32
C SER A 73 19.81 22.81 -4.62
N TYR A 74 20.56 21.80 -5.04
CA TYR A 74 21.87 21.48 -4.48
C TYR A 74 22.93 21.45 -5.58
N LYS A 75 24.16 21.86 -5.24
CA LYS A 75 25.27 21.98 -6.20
C LYS A 75 25.84 20.63 -6.65
N SER A 76 25.67 19.58 -5.84
CA SER A 76 26.09 18.22 -6.16
C SER A 76 25.26 17.20 -5.38
N ILE A 77 25.34 15.94 -5.81
CA ILE A 77 24.69 14.81 -5.13
C ILE A 77 25.24 14.59 -3.72
N ASP A 78 26.53 14.83 -3.49
CA ASP A 78 27.15 14.71 -2.16
C ASP A 78 26.57 15.72 -1.16
N VAL A 79 26.34 16.96 -1.61
CA VAL A 79 25.71 18.01 -0.79
C VAL A 79 24.27 17.65 -0.47
N PHE A 80 23.54 17.05 -1.41
CA PHE A 80 22.18 16.57 -1.20
C PHE A 80 22.12 15.49 -0.12
N PHE A 81 22.93 14.43 -0.23
CA PHE A 81 22.94 13.34 0.75
C PHE A 81 23.32 13.83 2.15
N LYS A 82 24.37 14.66 2.25
CA LYS A 82 24.76 15.30 3.52
C LYS A 82 23.62 16.10 4.16
N LYS A 83 22.78 16.77 3.36
CA LYS A 83 21.63 17.53 3.88
C LYS A 83 20.45 16.65 4.28
N MET A 84 20.26 15.52 3.59
CA MET A 84 19.19 14.54 3.86
C MET A 84 19.51 13.60 5.04
N GLY A 85 20.75 13.55 5.51
CA GLY A 85 21.16 12.72 6.64
C GLY A 85 21.20 11.22 6.31
N VAL A 86 21.39 10.89 5.04
CA VAL A 86 21.55 9.53 4.49
C VAL A 86 22.86 9.40 3.75
#